data_AF-A0A5C7Q1H3-F1
#
_entry.id   AF-A0A5C7Q1H3-F1
#
_cell.length_a   1.000
_cell.length_b   1.000
_cell.length_c   1.000
_cell.angle_alpha   90.00
_cell.angle_beta   90.00
_cell.angle_gamma   90.00
#
_symmetry.space_group_name_H-M   'P 1'
#
loop_
_entity.id
_entity.type
_entity.pdbx_description
1 polymer ?
#
loop_
_entity_poly.entity_id
_entity_poly.type
_entity_poly.pdbx_seq_one_letter_code
_entity_poly.pdbx_strand_id
1 'polypeptide(L)'
;MARVDDMAHGEARPVGRPSSYDPSYCDKVIEWAAEGWSVAEMAAAIGVSKQTVYNWKDAHPEFLDAMSRAEAKCQAWWERAGRAGMVSDKFNGTVWAK
;
A
#
# COMPACT_ATOMS: atom_id res chain seq x y z
N MET A 1 -35.74 -44.57 24.50
CA MET A 1 -36.02 -43.61 23.40
C MET A 1 -35.23 -42.34 23.74
N ALA A 2 -33.92 -42.31 23.48
CA ALA A 2 -33.25 -41.60 22.37
C ALA A 2 -33.60 -40.07 22.41
N ARG A 3 -32.69 -39.09 22.50
CA ARG A 3 -31.32 -38.96 21.96
C ARG A 3 -30.52 -37.88 22.74
N VAL A 4 -29.22 -37.97 22.53
CA VAL A 4 -28.13 -36.99 22.77
C VAL A 4 -28.33 -35.68 21.98
N ASP A 5 -27.41 -34.73 22.24
CA ASP A 5 -27.13 -33.46 21.54
C ASP A 5 -27.91 -32.26 22.12
N ASP A 6 -27.28 -31.17 22.56
CA ASP A 6 -26.53 -30.29 21.66
C ASP A 6 -25.51 -29.41 22.42
N MET A 7 -24.41 -29.14 21.72
CA MET A 7 -23.19 -28.49 22.16
C MET A 7 -23.42 -26.99 22.45
N ALA A 8 -23.00 -26.49 23.61
CA ALA A 8 -22.87 -25.05 23.82
C ALA A 8 -21.72 -24.53 22.93
N HIS A 9 -22.10 -23.92 21.81
CA HIS A 9 -21.21 -23.31 20.84
C HIS A 9 -20.53 -22.09 21.46
N GLY A 10 -19.21 -22.15 21.59
CA GLY A 10 -18.41 -20.99 21.97
C GLY A 10 -18.61 -19.86 20.97
N GLU A 11 -18.92 -18.67 21.46
CA GLU A 11 -19.04 -17.48 20.63
C GLU A 11 -17.68 -17.13 20.02
N ALA A 12 -17.53 -17.40 18.73
CA ALA A 12 -16.40 -16.92 17.95
C ALA A 12 -16.48 -15.39 17.89
N ARG A 13 -15.54 -14.71 18.54
CA ARG A 13 -15.27 -13.30 18.28
C ARG A 13 -15.00 -13.16 16.78
N PRO A 14 -15.55 -12.16 16.06
CA PRO A 14 -15.21 -11.95 14.67
C PRO A 14 -13.78 -11.39 14.64
N VAL A 15 -12.78 -12.25 14.69
CA VAL A 15 -11.41 -11.94 14.30
C VAL A 15 -11.37 -11.98 12.76
N GLY A 16 -12.23 -11.17 12.14
CA GLY A 16 -12.18 -10.90 10.71
C GLY A 16 -11.14 -9.82 10.49
N ARG A 17 -9.93 -10.24 10.13
CA ARG A 17 -8.83 -9.38 9.66
C ARG A 17 -9.39 -8.30 8.70
N PRO A 18 -9.06 -7.00 8.84
CA PRO A 18 -9.45 -5.97 7.87
C PRO A 18 -8.63 -6.11 6.58
N SER A 19 -8.75 -7.26 5.89
CA SER A 19 -8.00 -7.60 4.66
C SER A 19 -8.89 -7.77 3.45
N SER A 20 -10.17 -7.39 3.53
CA SER A 20 -11.02 -7.36 2.34
C SER A 20 -10.51 -6.27 1.41
N TYR A 21 -10.07 -6.70 0.23
CA TYR A 21 -9.76 -5.81 -0.87
C TYR A 21 -11.00 -4.97 -1.23
N ASP A 22 -10.79 -3.68 -1.45
CA ASP A 22 -11.78 -2.74 -1.97
C ASP A 22 -11.28 -2.21 -3.32
N PRO A 23 -12.04 -2.36 -4.43
CA PRO A 23 -11.63 -1.84 -5.74
C PRO A 23 -11.32 -0.34 -5.77
N SER A 24 -11.87 0.46 -4.84
CA SER A 24 -11.53 1.89 -4.71
C SER A 24 -10.06 2.12 -4.34
N TYR A 25 -9.35 1.11 -3.86
CA TYR A 25 -7.92 1.20 -3.63
C TYR A 25 -7.13 1.37 -4.92
N CYS A 26 -7.64 0.96 -6.09
CA CYS A 26 -6.99 1.21 -7.38
C CYS A 26 -6.76 2.71 -7.62
N ASP A 27 -7.79 3.53 -7.41
CA ASP A 27 -7.68 4.98 -7.62
C ASP A 27 -6.83 5.62 -6.52
N LYS A 28 -7.03 5.22 -5.25
CA LYS A 28 -6.28 5.77 -4.12
C LYS A 28 -4.78 5.56 -4.22
N VAL A 29 -4.30 4.37 -4.62
CA VAL A 29 -2.85 4.12 -4.72
C VAL A 29 -2.22 4.98 -5.82
N ILE A 30 -2.96 5.26 -6.90
CA ILE A 30 -2.51 6.14 -7.99
C ILE A 30 -2.41 7.59 -7.51
N GLU A 31 -3.41 8.05 -6.75
CA GLU A 31 -3.44 9.40 -6.15
C GLU A 31 -2.26 9.58 -5.18
N TRP A 32 -2.12 8.70 -4.20
CA TRP A 32 -1.06 8.77 -3.20
C TRP A 32 0.34 8.66 -3.82
N ALA A 33 0.54 7.78 -4.80
CA ALA A 33 1.81 7.71 -5.50
C ALA A 33 2.16 8.99 -6.26
N ALA A 34 1.17 9.74 -6.75
CA ALA A 34 1.42 11.02 -7.40
C ALA A 34 1.99 12.07 -6.43
N GLU A 35 1.87 11.83 -5.13
CA GLU A 35 2.48 12.62 -4.05
C GLU A 35 3.77 12.00 -3.51
N GLY A 36 4.29 10.94 -4.13
CA GLY A 36 5.55 10.30 -3.75
C GLY A 36 5.43 9.24 -2.65
N TRP A 37 4.21 8.83 -2.30
CA TRP A 37 4.00 7.82 -1.26
C TRP A 37 4.60 6.47 -1.64
N SER A 38 5.20 5.82 -0.65
CA SER A 38 5.68 4.45 -0.74
C SER A 38 4.55 3.44 -0.50
N VAL A 39 4.76 2.19 -0.94
CA VAL A 39 3.84 1.07 -0.64
C VAL A 39 3.64 0.88 0.88
N ALA A 40 4.65 1.24 1.69
CA ALA A 40 4.54 1.17 3.15
C ALA A 40 3.53 2.18 3.70
N GLU A 41 3.58 3.42 3.21
CA GLU A 41 2.66 4.48 3.62
C GLU A 41 1.23 4.19 3.14
N MET A 42 1.08 3.68 1.91
CA MET A 42 -0.22 3.23 1.39
C MET A 42 -0.81 2.11 2.26
N ALA A 43 -0.01 1.10 2.60
CA ALA A 43 -0.45 0.00 3.45
C ALA A 43 -0.86 0.50 4.85
N ALA A 44 -0.08 1.43 5.43
CA ALA A 44 -0.39 2.05 6.71
C ALA A 44 -1.70 2.86 6.66
N ALA A 45 -1.94 3.64 5.59
CA ALA A 45 -3.18 4.40 5.41
C ALA A 45 -4.42 3.52 5.23
N ILE A 46 -4.26 2.37 4.58
CA ILE A 46 -5.35 1.38 4.43
C ILE A 46 -5.56 0.58 5.73
N GLY A 47 -4.55 0.50 6.60
CA GLY A 47 -4.61 -0.27 7.84
C GLY A 47 -4.26 -1.75 7.66
N VAL A 48 -3.41 -2.06 6.66
CA VAL A 48 -2.97 -3.43 6.34
C VAL A 48 -1.45 -3.56 6.34
N SER A 49 -0.95 -4.79 6.32
CA SER A 49 0.48 -5.03 6.11
C SER A 49 0.88 -4.78 4.66
N LYS A 50 2.14 -4.44 4.41
CA LYS A 50 2.68 -4.40 3.03
C LYS A 50 2.46 -5.71 2.26
N GLN A 51 2.58 -6.85 2.95
CA GLN A 51 2.36 -8.15 2.32
C GLN A 51 0.93 -8.30 1.81
N THR A 52 -0.06 -7.73 2.51
CA THR A 52 -1.46 -7.73 2.05
C THR A 52 -1.60 -6.99 0.72
N VAL A 53 -0.94 -5.85 0.56
CA VAL A 53 -0.94 -5.09 -0.71
C VAL A 53 -0.30 -5.92 -1.84
N TYR A 54 0.81 -6.60 -1.57
CA TYR A 54 1.43 -7.49 -2.57
C TYR A 54 0.52 -8.66 -2.94
N ASN A 55 -0.12 -9.30 -1.95
CA ASN A 55 -1.08 -10.38 -2.22
C ASN A 55 -2.26 -9.89 -3.08
N TRP A 56 -2.69 -8.64 -2.93
CA TRP A 56 -3.73 -8.06 -3.80
C TRP A 56 -3.24 -7.85 -5.23
N LYS A 57 -1.97 -7.49 -5.46
CA LYS A 57 -1.39 -7.42 -6.81
C LYS A 57 -1.44 -8.79 -7.50
N ASP A 58 -1.19 -9.87 -6.76
CA ASP A 58 -1.24 -11.23 -7.31
C ASP A 58 -2.68 -11.71 -7.57
N ALA A 59 -3.63 -11.32 -6.72
CA ALA A 59 -5.01 -11.78 -6.78
C ALA A 59 -5.93 -10.95 -7.68
N HIS A 60 -5.60 -9.67 -7.93
CA HIS A 60 -6.48 -8.72 -8.63
C HIS A 60 -5.72 -8.00 -9.76
N PRO A 61 -5.91 -8.42 -11.03
CA PRO A 61 -5.20 -7.82 -12.17
C PRO A 61 -5.40 -6.30 -12.33
N GLU A 62 -6.58 -5.78 -12.00
CA GLU A 62 -6.85 -4.33 -12.03
C GLU A 62 -6.03 -3.59 -10.98
N PHE A 63 -5.87 -4.17 -9.79
CA PHE A 63 -5.03 -3.59 -8.75
C PHE A 63 -3.55 -3.66 -9.10
N LEU A 64 -3.12 -4.73 -9.79
CA LEU A 64 -1.77 -4.83 -10.33
C LEU A 64 -1.49 -3.72 -11.35
N ASP A 65 -2.41 -3.46 -12.28
CA ASP A 65 -2.29 -2.34 -13.22
C ASP A 65 -2.21 -1.00 -12.48
N ALA A 66 -3.12 -0.76 -11.53
CA ALA A 66 -3.13 0.45 -10.73
C ALA A 66 -1.82 0.65 -9.96
N MET A 67 -1.30 -0.40 -9.32
CA MET A 67 -0.02 -0.37 -8.61
C MET A 67 1.17 -0.14 -9.55
N SER A 68 1.15 -0.69 -10.76
CA SER A 68 2.21 -0.46 -11.76
C SER A 68 2.24 1.02 -12.19
N ARG A 69 1.05 1.63 -12.38
CA ARG A 69 0.91 3.06 -12.67
C ARG A 69 1.31 3.93 -11.47
N ALA A 70 0.97 3.49 -10.26
CA ALA A 70 1.36 4.14 -9.02
C ALA A 70 2.89 4.14 -8.86
N GLU A 71 3.56 3.02 -9.05
CA GLU A 71 5.03 2.92 -8.98
C GLU A 71 5.71 3.91 -9.95
N ALA A 72 5.25 4.00 -11.20
CA ALA A 72 5.75 4.97 -12.16
C ALA A 72 5.53 6.45 -11.73
N LYS A 73 4.38 6.77 -11.15
CA LYS A 73 4.07 8.10 -10.63
C LYS A 73 4.95 8.48 -9.44
N CYS A 74 5.15 7.55 -8.50
CA CYS A 74 6.01 7.73 -7.34
C CYS A 74 7.45 7.99 -7.78
N GLN A 75 7.98 7.19 -8.71
CA GLN A 75 9.30 7.41 -9.29
C GLN A 75 9.40 8.80 -9.93
N ALA A 76 8.44 9.18 -10.77
CA ALA A 76 8.44 10.49 -11.42
C ALA A 76 8.41 11.65 -10.43
N TRP A 77 7.70 11.50 -9.30
CA TRP A 77 7.67 12.47 -8.22
C TRP A 77 9.04 12.62 -7.56
N TRP A 78 9.67 11.51 -7.16
CA TRP A 78 10.99 11.53 -6.51
C TRP A 78 12.10 12.03 -7.43
N GLU A 79 12.07 11.67 -8.70
CA GLU A 79 13.02 12.19 -9.69
C GLU A 79 12.84 13.69 -9.91
N ARG A 80 11.59 14.19 -9.91
CA ARG A 80 11.33 15.64 -9.98
C ARG A 80 11.86 16.36 -8.75
N ALA A 81 11.58 15.83 -7.56
CA ALA A 81 12.08 16.39 -6.31
C ALA A 81 13.61 16.38 -6.26
N GLY A 82 14.23 15.27 -6.66
CA GLY A 82 15.69 15.15 -6.76
C GLY A 82 16.30 16.12 -7.76
N ARG A 83 15.74 16.24 -8.97
CA ARG A 83 16.19 17.22 -9.98
C ARG A 83 16.08 18.66 -9.48
N ALA A 84 14.99 19.00 -8.80
CA ALA A 84 14.83 20.32 -8.19
C ALA A 84 15.86 20.56 -7.08
N GLY A 85 16.11 19.57 -6.24
CA GLY A 85 17.09 19.64 -5.15
C GLY A 85 18.53 19.83 -5.63
N MET A 86 18.92 19.18 -6.74
CA MET A 86 20.28 19.26 -7.30
C MET A 86 20.68 20.67 -7.72
N VAL A 87 19.73 21.51 -8.14
CA VAL A 87 19.98 22.89 -8.56
C VAL A 87 19.55 23.92 -7.51
N SER A 88 19.16 23.45 -6.32
CA SER A 88 18.76 24.33 -5.23
C SER A 88 19.96 25.06 -4.63
N ASP A 89 19.72 26.28 -4.13
CA ASP A 89 20.67 27.10 -3.39
C ASP A 89 21.18 26.45 -2.09
N LYS A 90 20.47 25.43 -1.60
CA LYS A 90 20.79 24.66 -0.38
C LYS A 90 21.47 23.32 -0.65
N PHE A 91 21.81 23.01 -1.91
CA PHE A 91 22.52 21.78 -2.22
C PHE A 91 23.92 21.77 -1.60
N ASN A 92 24.25 20.73 -0.81
CA ASN A 92 25.55 20.66 -0.15
C ASN A 92 26.65 20.18 -1.12
N GLY A 93 27.43 21.12 -1.65
CA GLY A 93 28.55 20.84 -2.56
C GLY A 93 29.69 20.00 -1.96
N THR A 94 29.82 19.89 -0.63
CA THR A 94 30.86 19.05 -0.01
C THR A 94 30.62 17.57 -0.19
N VAL A 95 29.41 17.15 -0.59
CA VAL A 95 29.12 15.77 -1.00
C VAL A 95 30.00 15.34 -2.19
N TRP A 96 30.51 16.29 -2.97
CA TRP A 96 31.42 16.06 -4.09
C TRP A 96 32.87 16.42 -3.79
N ALA A 97 33.18 16.90 -2.59
CA ALA A 97 34.55 17.16 -2.18
C ALA A 97 35.22 15.82 -1.80
N LYS A 98 36.37 15.53 -2.43
CA LYS A 98 37.14 14.30 -2.23
C LYS A 98 38.03 14.39 -1.00
#